data_AF-A0A6L7FWK6-F1
#
_entry.id   AF-A0A6L7FWK6-F1
#
_cell.length_a   1.000
_cell.length_b   1.000
_cell.length_c   1.000
_cell.angle_alpha   90.00
_cell.angle_beta   90.00
_cell.angle_gamma   90.00
#
_symmetry.space_group_name_H-M   'P 1'
#
loop_
_entity.id
_entity.type
_entity.pdbx_description
1 polymer ?
#
loop_
_entity_poly.entity_id
_entity_poly.type
_entity_poly.pdbx_seq_one_letter_code
_entity_poly.pdbx_strand_id
1 'polypeptide(L)' 'MPATLPPIEIRRILGGRLRSDGDGRLTGCEIEVMSPGGPCCLKLDRSGTDALFDLLRAARTDFR' A
#
# COMPACT_ATOMS: atom_id res chain seq x y z
N MET A 1 0.94 11.73 25.46
CA MET A 1 1.43 12.11 24.11
C MET A 1 1.25 10.90 23.22
N PRO A 2 0.54 10.98 22.07
CA PRO A 2 0.46 9.83 21.18
C PRO A 2 1.89 9.55 20.67
N ALA A 3 2.34 8.31 20.81
CA ALA A 3 3.61 7.89 20.24
C ALA A 3 3.52 8.07 18.73
N THR A 4 4.24 9.05 18.19
CA THR A 4 4.37 9.22 16.75
C THR A 4 5.14 8.02 16.24
N LEU A 5 4.40 7.03 15.70
CA LEU A 5 5.03 5.89 15.05
C LEU A 5 5.96 6.43 13.96
N PRO A 6 7.20 5.94 13.88
CA PRO A 6 8.13 6.38 12.85
C PRO A 6 7.49 6.17 11.47
N PRO A 7 7.68 7.10 10.53
CA PRO A 7 7.06 7.03 9.22
C PRO A 7 7.49 5.73 8.53
N ILE A 8 6.50 4.96 8.08
CA ILE A 8 6.73 3.77 7.27
C ILE A 8 6.93 4.24 5.84
N GLU A 9 8.08 3.91 5.24
CA GLU A 9 8.37 4.24 3.85
C GLU A 9 7.96 3.08 2.95
N ILE A 10 7.09 3.33 1.97
CA ILE A 10 6.69 2.33 0.98
C ILE A 10 7.71 2.33 -0.15
N ARG A 11 8.42 1.21 -0.35
CA ARG A 11 9.46 1.09 -1.37
C ARG A 11 8.92 0.63 -2.71
N ARG A 12 8.07 -0.39 -2.70
CA ARG A 12 7.48 -0.97 -3.91
C ARG A 12 6.19 -1.74 -3.61
N ILE A 13 5.32 -1.79 -4.62
CA ILE A 13 4.18 -2.70 -4.65
C ILE A 13 4.66 -4.00 -5.28
N LEU A 14 4.58 -5.11 -4.54
CA LEU A 14 5.05 -6.43 -4.97
C LEU A 14 4.00 -7.14 -5.82
N GLY A 15 2.72 -6.89 -5.54
CA GLY A 15 1.62 -7.48 -6.30
C GLY A 15 0.26 -7.05 -5.76
N GLY A 16 -0.76 -7.27 -6.57
CA GLY A 16 -2.15 -6.95 -6.24
C GLY A 16 -3.07 -8.10 -6.63
N ARG A 17 -4.09 -8.34 -5.81
CA ARG A 17 -5.18 -9.27 -6.14
C ARG A 17 -6.33 -8.48 -6.76
N LEU A 18 -6.59 -8.69 -8.04
CA LEU A 18 -7.75 -8.12 -8.71
C LEU A 18 -9.03 -8.81 -8.27
N ARG A 19 -10.11 -8.03 -8.17
CA ARG A 19 -11.44 -8.55 -7.93
C ARG A 19 -11.91 -9.31 -9.17
N SER A 20 -12.50 -10.49 -8.95
CA SER A 20 -12.96 -11.35 -10.05
C SER A 20 -14.27 -10.88 -10.69
N ASP A 21 -14.94 -9.88 -10.13
CA ASP A 21 -16.24 -9.39 -10.62
C ASP A 21 -16.11 -8.39 -11.77
N GLY A 22 -14.90 -8.13 -12.25
CA GLY A 22 -14.65 -7.33 -13.44
C GLY A 22 -14.70 -5.82 -13.22
N ASP A 23 -14.81 -5.33 -11.98
CA ASP A 23 -14.81 -3.90 -11.67
C ASP A 23 -13.40 -3.25 -11.76
N GLY A 24 -12.36 -4.07 -11.96
CA GLY A 24 -10.97 -3.63 -12.08
C GLY A 24 -10.35 -3.15 -10.76
N ARG A 25 -11.03 -3.31 -9.62
CA ARG A 25 -10.51 -2.91 -8.31
C ARG A 25 -9.65 -4.00 -7.69
N LEU A 26 -8.67 -3.58 -6.91
CA LEU A 26 -7.85 -4.49 -6.13
C LEU A 26 -8.55 -4.81 -4.79
N THR A 27 -8.53 -6.08 -4.42
CA THR A 27 -9.08 -6.59 -3.15
C THR A 27 -8.02 -6.79 -2.07
N GLY A 28 -6.76 -6.65 -2.45
CA GLY A 28 -5.60 -6.69 -1.57
C GLY A 28 -4.33 -6.41 -2.35
N CYS A 29 -3.31 -5.87 -1.69
CA CYS A 29 -1.99 -5.72 -2.26
C CYS A 29 -0.89 -6.07 -1.26
N GLU A 30 0.23 -6.54 -1.78
CA GLU A 30 1.43 -6.78 -0.99
C GLU A 30 2.43 -5.67 -1.30
N ILE A 31 2.93 -5.03 -0.25
CA ILE A 31 3.87 -3.92 -0.34
C ILE A 31 5.12 -4.23 0.46
N GLU A 32 6.27 -3.85 -0.09
CA GLU A 32 7.52 -3.83 0.66
C GLU A 32 7.67 -2.45 1.29
N VAL A 33 7.87 -2.43 2.60
CA VAL A 33 8.08 -1.21 3.36
C VAL A 33 9.38 -1.26 4.13
N MET A 34 9.97 -0.09 4.36
CA MET A 34 11.08 0.08 5.27
C MET A 34 10.54 0.48 6.65
N SER A 35 10.75 -0.40 7.63
CA SER A 35 10.44 -0.11 9.03
C SER A 35 11.74 0.18 9.80
N PRO A 36 11.67 0.76 11.01
CA PRO A 36 12.85 0.92 11.86
C PRO A 36 13.56 -0.40 12.17
N GLY A 37 12.84 -1.52 12.14
CA GLY A 37 13.38 -2.86 12.35
C GLY A 37 13.94 -3.51 11.07
N GLY A 38 13.92 -2.80 9.94
CA GLY A 38 14.36 -3.30 8.63
C GLY A 38 13.22 -3.46 7.62
N PRO A 39 13.54 -4.00 6.43
CA PRO A 39 12.56 -4.22 5.38
C PRO A 39 11.54 -5.28 5.79
N CYS A 40 10.25 -4.99 5.60
CA CYS A 40 9.18 -5.95 5.82
C CYS A 40 8.14 -5.90 4.70
N CYS A 41 7.45 -7.02 4.49
CA CYS A 41 6.34 -7.13 3.55
C CYS A 41 5.03 -7.03 4.32
N LEU A 42 4.17 -6.10 3.93
CA LEU A 42 2.83 -5.94 4.48
C LEU A 42 1.80 -6.38 3.45
N LYS A 43 0.83 -7.18 3.91
CA LYS A 43 -0.35 -7.54 3.14
C LYS A 43 -1.48 -6.63 3.55
N LEU A 44 -1.93 -5.80 2.62
CA LEU A 44 -3.07 -4.92 2.81
C LEU A 44 -4.33 -5.66 2.38
N ASP A 45 -5.36 -5.53 3.20
CA ASP A 45 -6.72 -5.91 2.83
C ASP A 45 -7.30 -4.88 1.84
N ARG A 46 -8.57 -5.06 1.49
CA ARG A 46 -9.26 -4.16 0.57
C ARG A 46 -9.23 -2.71 1.05
N SER A 47 -9.53 -2.47 2.32
CA SER A 47 -9.62 -1.11 2.86
C SER A 47 -8.26 -0.41 2.88
N GLY A 48 -7.20 -1.14 3.25
CA GLY A 48 -5.83 -0.64 3.20
C GLY A 48 -5.35 -0.41 1.77
N THR A 49 -5.77 -1.27 0.82
CA THR A 49 -5.44 -1.13 -0.60
C THR A 49 -6.10 0.11 -1.19
N ASP A 50 -7.39 0.32 -0.97
CA ASP A 50 -8.11 1.51 -1.44
C ASP A 50 -7.46 2.79 -0.89
N ALA A 51 -7.15 2.83 0.41
CA ALA A 51 -6.47 3.98 1.03
C ALA A 51 -5.08 4.25 0.44
N LEU A 52 -4.28 3.20 0.17
CA LEU A 52 -2.98 3.34 -0.47
C LEU A 52 -3.11 3.95 -1.87
N PHE A 53 -4.06 3.50 -2.68
CA PHE A 53 -4.26 4.03 -4.02
C PHE A 53 -4.76 5.47 -4.02
N ASP A 54 -5.62 5.84 -3.06
CA ASP A 54 -6.05 7.23 -2.88
C ASP A 54 -4.86 8.13 -2.50
N LEU A 55 -3.96 7.66 -1.63
CA LEU A 55 -2.73 8.38 -1.28
C LEU A 55 -1.82 8.56 -2.50
N LEU A 56 -1.61 7.50 -3.30
CA LEU A 56 -0.79 7.56 -4.52
C LEU A 56 -1.39 8.52 -5.56
N ARG A 57 -2.72 8.49 -5.73
CA ARG A 57 -3.43 9.45 -6.61
C ARG A 57 -3.27 10.89 -6.12
N ALA A 58 -3.44 11.12 -4.81
CA ALA A 58 -3.30 12.44 -4.21
C ALA A 58 -1.86 12.97 -4.34
N ALA A 59 -0.87 12.09 -4.22
CA ALA A 59 0.54 12.42 -4.40
C ALA A 59 0.93 12.71 -5.86
N ARG A 60 0.02 12.54 -6.84
CA ARG A 60 0.29 12.64 -8.28
C ARG A 60 1.50 11.80 -8.70
N THR A 61 1.64 10.62 -8.09
CA THR A 61 2.71 9.68 -8.47
C THR A 61 2.31 9.02 -9.78
N ASP A 62 2.71 9.62 -10.90
CA ASP A 62 2.60 8.98 -12.21
C ASP A 62 3.59 7.80 -12.24
N PHE A 63 3.07 6.58 -12.20
CA PHE A 63 3.88 5.38 -12.44
C PHE A 63 4.18 5.33 -13.96
N ARG A 64 5.45 5.54 -14.32
CA ARG A 64 5.97 5.30 -15.68
C ARG A 64 6.49 3.89 -15.83
#